data_AF-A0A1N6RQP5-F1
#
_entry.id   AF-A0A1N6RQP5-F1
#
_cell.length_a   1.000
_cell.length_b   1.000
_cell.length_c   1.000
_cell.angle_alpha   90.00
_cell.angle_beta   90.00
_cell.angle_gamma   90.00
#
_symmetry.space_group_name_H-M   'P 1'
#
loop_
_entity.id
_entity.type
_entity.pdbx_description
1 polymer ?
#
loop_
_entity_poly.entity_id
_entity_poly.type
_entity_poly.pdbx_seq_one_letter_code
_entity_poly.pdbx_strand_id
1 'polypeptide(L)'
;MSIRLDWEENNIAEEGHRVYRSTSPLDPLNLPTPLASLGENVTSYIDDTVVTGTLYYYRVSAYRGAAERVSEEVSIQAASTTSDSFDPAAISASRVSLSDSNRTVTSTTNSFFGAQSSFSYSTGKVYVEGVCPSLSNQNVMLGLASPTAGFSASSSDLDDTRCLVYYGQVGGYWCDTTVTSGLATAGPGDVIGLAIDFDADTMWFSVNGVWQDGDPTGDTGGITISNYITGPYLIVGCTYHSGESLQLNFGQAAYSYPPPTGFA
;
A
#
# COMPACT_ATOMS: atom_id res chain seq x y z
N MET A 1 -7.72 -14.48 -1.03
CA MET A 1 -6.35 -14.28 -1.56
C MET A 1 -5.92 -15.56 -2.25
N SER A 2 -5.17 -15.49 -3.35
CA SER A 2 -4.73 -16.71 -4.05
C SER A 2 -3.37 -16.54 -4.69
N ILE A 3 -2.59 -17.63 -4.75
CA ILE A 3 -1.39 -17.72 -5.57
C ILE A 3 -1.69 -18.62 -6.77
N ARG A 4 -1.40 -18.15 -7.98
CA ARG A 4 -1.47 -18.94 -9.21
C ARG A 4 -0.08 -19.48 -9.53
N LEU A 5 0.00 -20.78 -9.73
CA LEU A 5 1.16 -21.47 -10.27
C LEU A 5 0.86 -21.83 -11.72
N ASP A 6 1.80 -21.51 -12.61
CA ASP A 6 1.81 -21.94 -14.00
C ASP A 6 3.15 -22.65 -14.25
N TRP A 7 3.13 -23.79 -14.94
CA TRP A 7 4.34 -24.55 -15.25
C TRP A 7 4.31 -25.11 -16.67
N GLU A 8 5.50 -25.34 -17.22
CA GLU A 8 5.67 -26.01 -18.50
C GLU A 8 5.65 -27.53 -18.31
N GLU A 9 4.79 -28.20 -19.08
CA GLU A 9 4.79 -29.66 -19.15
C GLU A 9 5.85 -30.13 -20.14
N ASN A 10 6.81 -30.90 -19.64
CA ASN A 10 7.94 -31.44 -20.42
C ASN A 10 7.95 -32.98 -20.44
N ASN A 11 6.95 -33.63 -19.84
CA ASN A 11 6.70 -35.06 -19.82
C ASN A 11 5.49 -35.37 -20.71
N ILE A 12 5.52 -36.51 -21.39
CA ILE A 12 4.46 -36.93 -22.34
C ILE A 12 3.76 -38.21 -21.89
N ALA A 13 4.00 -38.64 -20.65
CA ALA A 13 3.58 -39.93 -20.11
C ALA A 13 3.29 -39.88 -18.60
N GLU A 14 2.95 -38.71 -18.06
CA GLU A 14 2.49 -38.54 -16.69
C GLU A 14 1.04 -39.02 -16.52
N GLU A 15 0.71 -39.47 -15.30
CA GLU A 15 -0.66 -39.78 -14.85
C GLU A 15 -1.29 -38.58 -14.12
N GLY A 16 -0.50 -37.53 -13.87
CA GLY A 16 -0.94 -36.26 -13.29
C GLY A 16 0.16 -35.54 -12.52
N HIS A 17 -0.27 -34.55 -11.73
CA HIS A 17 0.64 -33.67 -10.99
C HIS A 17 0.33 -33.63 -9.50
N ARG A 18 1.37 -33.37 -8.70
CA ARG A 18 1.24 -33.05 -7.28
C ARG A 18 1.81 -31.67 -7.02
N VAL A 19 1.05 -30.85 -6.30
CA VAL A 19 1.48 -29.53 -5.85
C VAL A 19 1.90 -29.63 -4.40
N TYR A 20 3.11 -29.16 -4.09
CA TYR A 20 3.67 -29.14 -2.75
C TYR A 20 3.83 -27.69 -2.30
N ARG A 21 3.56 -27.45 -1.03
CA ARG A 21 3.67 -26.14 -0.40
C ARG A 21 4.25 -26.26 1.00
N SER A 22 5.09 -25.31 1.40
CA SER A 22 5.55 -25.15 2.77
C SER A 22 5.84 -23.67 3.08
N THR A 23 5.92 -23.32 4.36
CA THR A 23 6.43 -22.01 4.83
C THR A 23 7.94 -22.05 5.11
N SER A 24 8.61 -23.10 4.65
CA SER A 24 10.06 -23.28 4.68
C SER A 24 10.51 -24.00 3.40
N PRO A 25 11.77 -23.85 2.96
CA PRO A 25 12.27 -24.49 1.74
C PRO A 25 12.00 -26.00 1.70
N LEU A 26 11.64 -26.51 0.52
CA LEU A 26 11.26 -27.89 0.24
C LEU A 26 12.46 -28.69 -0.28
N ASP A 27 12.79 -29.77 0.43
CA ASP A 27 13.72 -30.80 -0.03
C ASP A 27 13.02 -31.69 -1.07
N PRO A 28 13.49 -31.75 -2.34
CA PRO A 28 12.88 -32.57 -3.38
C PRO A 28 12.91 -34.08 -3.08
N LEU A 29 13.73 -34.55 -2.14
CA LEU A 29 13.78 -35.95 -1.71
C LEU A 29 12.87 -36.26 -0.51
N ASN A 30 12.37 -35.24 0.18
CA ASN A 30 11.57 -35.35 1.41
C ASN A 30 10.41 -34.36 1.41
N LEU A 31 9.55 -34.46 0.38
CA LEU A 31 8.41 -33.57 0.23
C LEU A 31 7.30 -33.87 1.27
N PRO A 32 6.55 -32.84 1.71
CA PRO A 32 5.40 -33.03 2.58
C PRO A 32 4.24 -33.70 1.82
N THR A 33 3.16 -34.01 2.52
CA THR A 33 1.91 -34.41 1.86
C THR A 33 1.51 -33.36 0.81
N PRO A 34 1.14 -33.78 -0.42
CA PRO A 34 0.72 -32.85 -1.46
C PRO A 34 -0.43 -31.97 -0.99
N LEU A 35 -0.34 -30.67 -1.29
CA LEU A 35 -1.45 -29.73 -1.15
C LEU A 35 -2.59 -30.11 -2.09
N ALA A 36 -2.26 -30.52 -3.31
CA ALA A 36 -3.22 -30.95 -4.31
C ALA A 36 -2.65 -32.08 -5.19
N SER A 37 -3.55 -32.92 -5.71
CA SER A 37 -3.28 -33.88 -6.77
C SER A 37 -4.18 -33.55 -7.96
N LEU A 38 -3.58 -33.38 -9.12
CA LEU A 38 -4.23 -32.92 -10.34
C LEU A 38 -4.19 -34.04 -11.39
N GLY A 39 -5.11 -33.98 -12.36
CA GLY A 39 -5.15 -34.92 -13.47
C GLY A 39 -4.05 -34.68 -14.49
N GLU A 40 -3.97 -35.57 -15.49
CA GLU A 40 -3.06 -35.48 -16.64
C GLU A 40 -3.19 -34.13 -17.38
N ASN A 41 -2.10 -33.68 -18.01
CA ASN A 41 -2.06 -32.46 -18.84
C ASN A 41 -2.46 -31.15 -18.15
N VAL A 42 -2.54 -31.10 -16.82
CA VAL A 42 -2.80 -29.84 -16.08
C VAL A 42 -1.49 -29.06 -15.95
N THR A 43 -1.52 -27.79 -16.37
CA THR A 43 -0.34 -26.89 -16.35
C THR A 43 -0.50 -25.68 -15.45
N SER A 44 -1.58 -25.62 -14.66
CA SER A 44 -1.78 -24.55 -13.69
C SER A 44 -2.59 -24.98 -12.46
N TYR A 45 -2.35 -24.31 -11.34
CA TYR A 45 -3.08 -24.50 -10.10
C TYR A 45 -3.27 -23.17 -9.37
N ILE A 46 -4.42 -22.99 -8.74
CA ILE A 46 -4.70 -21.84 -7.87
C ILE A 46 -4.77 -22.34 -6.44
N ASP A 47 -3.88 -21.83 -5.60
CA ASP A 47 -3.91 -22.01 -4.16
C ASP A 47 -4.65 -20.82 -3.53
N ASP A 48 -5.92 -21.02 -3.18
CA ASP A 48 -6.78 -20.03 -2.54
C ASP A 48 -6.78 -20.11 -1.00
N THR A 49 -5.92 -20.97 -0.43
CA THR A 49 -5.82 -21.20 1.02
C THR A 49 -4.68 -20.43 1.68
N VAL A 50 -4.00 -19.57 0.92
CA VAL A 50 -2.82 -18.83 1.37
C VAL A 50 -3.18 -17.71 2.35
N VAL A 51 -2.31 -17.50 3.33
CA VAL A 51 -2.43 -16.41 4.30
C VAL A 51 -1.58 -15.23 3.84
N THR A 52 -2.19 -14.05 3.72
CA THR A 52 -1.52 -12.80 3.34
C THR A 52 -0.29 -12.53 4.21
N GLY A 53 0.76 -11.99 3.60
CA GLY A 53 2.05 -11.70 4.24
C GLY A 53 2.92 -12.94 4.49
N THR A 54 2.40 -14.15 4.29
CA THR A 54 3.16 -15.38 4.53
C THR A 54 4.00 -15.75 3.30
N LEU A 55 5.29 -16.02 3.52
CA LEU A 55 6.18 -16.56 2.49
C LEU A 55 5.90 -18.05 2.31
N TYR A 56 5.60 -18.45 1.08
CA TYR A 56 5.38 -19.84 0.70
C TYR A 56 6.41 -20.28 -0.33
N TYR A 57 6.82 -21.54 -0.19
CA TYR A 57 7.68 -22.26 -1.12
C TYR A 57 6.84 -23.33 -1.80
N TYR A 58 6.92 -23.39 -3.13
CA TYR A 58 6.17 -24.33 -3.95
C TYR A 58 7.10 -25.17 -4.82
N ARG A 59 6.74 -26.43 -4.99
CA ARG A 59 7.24 -27.33 -6.03
C ARG A 59 6.05 -28.05 -6.65
N VAL A 60 6.16 -28.37 -7.93
CA VAL A 60 5.19 -29.22 -8.64
C VAL A 60 5.92 -30.47 -9.10
N SER A 61 5.31 -31.64 -8.98
CA SER A 61 5.83 -32.86 -9.59
C SER A 61 4.89 -33.41 -10.64
N ALA A 62 5.45 -34.05 -11.67
CA ALA A 62 4.72 -34.95 -12.55
C ALA A 62 4.96 -36.38 -12.09
N TYR A 63 3.91 -37.19 -11.97
CA TYR A 63 4.02 -38.56 -11.46
C TYR A 63 3.50 -39.62 -12.43
N ARG A 64 4.03 -40.84 -12.30
CA ARG A 64 3.52 -42.05 -12.95
C ARG A 64 3.73 -43.25 -12.03
N GLY A 65 2.65 -43.84 -11.55
CA GLY A 65 2.70 -44.84 -10.48
C GLY A 65 3.41 -44.28 -9.23
N ALA A 66 4.48 -44.94 -8.81
CA ALA A 66 5.29 -44.51 -7.66
C ALA A 66 6.44 -43.54 -8.02
N ALA A 67 6.69 -43.30 -9.32
CA ALA A 67 7.76 -42.43 -9.76
C ALA A 67 7.28 -40.98 -9.86
N GLU A 68 8.10 -40.04 -9.39
CA GLU A 68 7.86 -38.60 -9.50
C GLU A 68 9.09 -37.86 -10.04
N ARG A 69 8.85 -36.81 -10.83
CA ARG A 69 9.87 -35.81 -11.19
C ARG A 69 9.43 -34.47 -10.65
N VAL A 70 10.24 -33.91 -9.74
CA VAL A 70 9.94 -32.67 -9.02
C VAL A 70 10.56 -31.48 -9.76
N SER A 71 9.82 -30.38 -9.85
CA SER A 71 10.28 -29.11 -10.41
C SER A 71 11.36 -28.46 -9.54
N GLU A 72 11.96 -27.39 -10.07
CA GLU A 72 12.64 -26.39 -9.24
C GLU A 72 11.67 -25.74 -8.24
N GLU A 73 12.23 -25.18 -7.17
CA GLU A 73 11.46 -24.44 -6.17
C GLU A 73 11.19 -23.02 -6.63
N VAL A 74 9.98 -22.56 -6.37
CA VAL A 74 9.64 -21.14 -6.44
C VAL A 74 9.15 -20.68 -5.08
N SER A 75 9.54 -19.47 -4.67
CA SER A 75 9.04 -18.86 -3.45
C SER A 75 8.30 -17.58 -3.78
N ILE A 76 7.15 -17.38 -3.15
CA ILE A 76 6.34 -16.18 -3.30
C ILE A 76 5.69 -15.83 -1.97
N GLN A 77 5.74 -14.56 -1.60
CA GLN A 77 4.98 -14.05 -0.47
C GLN A 77 3.54 -13.81 -0.94
N ALA A 78 2.57 -14.38 -0.23
CA ALA A 78 1.17 -14.15 -0.55
C ALA A 78 0.85 -12.66 -0.30
N ALA A 79 0.72 -11.88 -1.38
CA ALA A 79 0.36 -10.48 -1.29
C ALA A 79 -1.04 -10.29 -0.65
N SER A 80 -1.37 -9.08 -0.21
CA SER A 80 -2.76 -8.76 0.13
C SER A 80 -3.52 -8.46 -1.16
N THR A 81 -4.69 -9.06 -1.38
CA THR A 81 -5.64 -8.56 -2.39
C THR A 81 -6.48 -7.41 -1.86
N THR A 82 -6.58 -7.25 -0.54
CA THR A 82 -7.22 -6.10 0.09
C THR A 82 -6.18 -5.03 0.27
N SER A 83 -6.21 -4.09 -0.66
CA SER A 83 -5.42 -2.87 -0.62
C SER A 83 -6.24 -1.79 0.05
N ASP A 84 -5.58 -0.90 0.78
CA ASP A 84 -6.27 0.18 1.48
C ASP A 84 -6.85 1.19 0.48
N SER A 85 -7.87 1.92 0.89
CA SER A 85 -8.52 2.99 0.13
C SER A 85 -9.14 3.96 1.12
N PHE A 86 -9.73 5.06 0.66
CA PHE A 86 -10.51 5.89 1.57
C PHE A 86 -11.76 5.14 2.07
N ASP A 87 -12.02 5.21 3.37
CA ASP A 87 -13.25 4.67 3.96
C ASP A 87 -14.43 5.60 3.67
N PRO A 88 -15.48 5.14 2.96
CA PRO A 88 -16.69 5.94 2.73
C PRO A 88 -17.41 6.40 4.01
N ALA A 89 -17.18 5.73 5.14
CA ALA A 89 -17.74 6.13 6.43
C ALA A 89 -16.86 7.16 7.17
N ALA A 90 -15.60 7.33 6.80
CA ALA A 90 -14.64 8.25 7.42
C ALA A 90 -14.31 9.43 6.50
N ILE A 91 -15.35 10.03 5.93
CA ILE A 91 -15.27 11.24 5.12
C ILE A 91 -16.03 12.40 5.76
N SER A 92 -15.58 13.62 5.44
CA SER A 92 -16.36 14.83 5.70
C SER A 92 -17.60 14.88 4.79
N ALA A 93 -18.67 14.21 5.24
CA ALA A 93 -19.89 13.98 4.45
C ALA A 93 -20.46 15.28 3.86
N SER A 94 -20.86 15.23 2.57
CA SER A 94 -21.30 16.38 1.76
C SER A 94 -20.23 17.43 1.42
N ARG A 95 -19.00 17.33 1.96
CA ARG A 95 -17.89 18.25 1.68
C ARG A 95 -16.81 17.65 0.79
N VAL A 96 -16.79 16.32 0.70
CA VAL A 96 -15.99 15.56 -0.26
C VAL A 96 -16.83 14.48 -0.93
N SER A 97 -16.38 14.01 -2.08
CA SER A 97 -16.89 12.80 -2.73
C SER A 97 -15.74 11.83 -3.02
N LEU A 98 -16.05 10.53 -2.97
CA LEU A 98 -15.12 9.47 -3.31
C LEU A 98 -15.44 8.89 -4.69
N SER A 99 -14.40 8.52 -5.44
CA SER A 99 -14.50 7.85 -6.74
C SER A 99 -13.32 6.90 -6.97
N ASP A 100 -13.28 6.22 -8.11
CA ASP A 100 -12.22 5.27 -8.48
C ASP A 100 -12.03 4.16 -7.42
N SER A 101 -13.10 3.45 -7.10
CA SER A 101 -13.12 2.45 -6.02
C SER A 101 -12.61 3.03 -4.68
N ASN A 102 -13.03 4.26 -4.37
CA ASN A 102 -12.65 5.04 -3.19
C ASN A 102 -11.16 5.42 -3.10
N ARG A 103 -10.45 5.46 -4.22
CA ARG A 103 -9.05 5.91 -4.24
C ARG A 103 -8.90 7.41 -4.47
N THR A 104 -9.93 8.06 -5.02
CA THR A 104 -9.89 9.48 -5.30
C THR A 104 -10.84 10.22 -4.39
N VAL A 105 -10.31 11.18 -3.63
CA VAL A 105 -11.10 12.16 -2.87
C VAL A 105 -11.18 13.46 -3.67
N THR A 106 -12.39 13.98 -3.84
CA THR A 106 -12.66 15.23 -4.55
C THR A 106 -13.34 16.21 -3.60
N SER A 107 -12.78 17.41 -3.44
CA SER A 107 -13.41 18.46 -2.63
C SER A 107 -14.67 18.99 -3.35
N THR A 108 -15.73 19.22 -2.59
CA THR A 108 -16.96 19.89 -3.08
C THR A 108 -17.08 21.33 -2.56
N THR A 109 -16.13 21.77 -1.72
CA THR A 109 -16.15 23.07 -1.05
C THR A 109 -14.82 23.80 -1.25
N ASN A 110 -14.62 24.96 -0.60
CA ASN A 110 -13.35 25.71 -0.65
C ASN A 110 -12.69 25.68 0.74
N SER A 111 -12.29 24.49 1.19
CA SER A 111 -11.69 24.24 2.52
C SER A 111 -11.04 22.85 2.55
N PHE A 112 -10.10 22.62 3.47
CA PHE A 112 -9.38 21.36 3.63
C PHE A 112 -10.23 20.30 4.36
N PHE A 113 -11.26 19.81 3.68
CA PHE A 113 -12.02 18.63 4.11
C PHE A 113 -11.49 17.39 3.37
N GLY A 114 -11.33 16.29 4.09
CA GLY A 114 -10.64 15.12 3.57
C GLY A 114 -11.40 13.81 3.74
N ALA A 115 -10.65 12.74 3.51
CA ALA A 115 -11.05 11.38 3.82
C ALA A 115 -9.92 10.65 4.57
N GLN A 116 -10.29 9.70 5.40
CA GLN A 116 -9.37 8.77 6.06
C GLN A 116 -9.37 7.42 5.35
N SER A 117 -8.25 6.72 5.44
CA SER A 117 -8.11 5.39 4.89
C SER A 117 -8.89 4.36 5.72
N SER A 118 -9.20 3.22 5.10
CA SER A 118 -9.97 2.15 5.71
C SER A 118 -9.15 1.26 6.64
N PHE A 119 -7.83 1.29 6.51
CA PHE A 119 -6.92 0.50 7.34
C PHE A 119 -6.22 1.40 8.35
N SER A 120 -6.19 0.94 9.61
CA SER A 120 -5.38 1.53 10.66
C SER A 120 -4.06 0.79 10.81
N TYR A 121 -2.95 1.53 10.81
CA TYR A 121 -1.61 1.01 10.89
C TYR A 121 -1.01 1.21 12.28
N SER A 122 -0.15 0.28 12.70
CA SER A 122 0.58 0.37 13.98
C SER A 122 1.98 -0.21 13.94
N THR A 123 2.30 -0.98 12.90
CA THR A 123 3.59 -1.66 12.70
C THR A 123 3.88 -1.79 11.20
N GLY A 124 5.13 -2.06 10.84
CA GLY A 124 5.56 -2.34 9.48
C GLY A 124 5.86 -1.10 8.63
N LYS A 125 6.28 -1.36 7.40
CA LYS A 125 6.65 -0.35 6.39
C LYS A 125 5.55 -0.23 5.33
N VAL A 126 5.12 1.00 5.03
CA VAL A 126 4.05 1.31 4.07
C VAL A 126 4.49 2.39 3.09
N TYR A 127 4.15 2.25 1.80
CA TYR A 127 4.33 3.29 0.79
C TYR A 127 3.04 3.62 0.03
N VAL A 128 2.73 4.91 -0.03
CA VAL A 128 1.58 5.46 -0.76
C VAL A 128 2.01 6.58 -1.68
N GLU A 129 1.45 6.62 -2.89
CA GLU A 129 1.54 7.80 -3.76
C GLU A 129 0.22 8.57 -3.76
N GLY A 130 0.30 9.89 -3.60
CA GLY A 130 -0.76 10.84 -3.90
C GLY A 130 -0.50 11.53 -5.22
N VAL A 131 -1.38 11.27 -6.20
CA VAL A 131 -1.38 11.96 -7.49
C VAL A 131 -2.49 13.01 -7.49
N CYS A 132 -2.18 14.19 -7.99
CA CYS A 132 -3.10 15.33 -8.01
C CYS A 132 -3.59 15.61 -9.45
N PRO A 133 -4.56 14.84 -9.98
CA PRO A 133 -4.95 14.94 -11.38
C PRO A 133 -5.73 16.22 -11.71
N SER A 134 -6.25 16.94 -10.71
CA SER A 134 -7.04 18.15 -10.91
C SER A 134 -6.82 19.10 -9.75
N LEU A 135 -5.85 20.00 -9.89
CA LEU A 135 -5.59 21.11 -8.96
C LEU A 135 -5.51 22.43 -9.73
N SER A 136 -5.99 23.51 -9.13
CA SER A 136 -5.81 24.88 -9.64
C SER A 136 -4.56 25.56 -9.07
N ASN A 137 -4.06 25.09 -7.92
CA ASN A 137 -2.84 25.56 -7.26
C ASN A 137 -2.21 24.44 -6.42
N GLN A 138 -1.30 24.76 -5.50
CA GLN A 138 -0.62 23.78 -4.64
C GLN A 138 -1.39 23.38 -3.36
N ASN A 139 -2.69 23.65 -3.26
CA ASN A 139 -3.47 23.35 -2.04
C ASN A 139 -3.89 21.87 -1.97
N VAL A 140 -2.91 21.02 -1.67
CA VAL A 140 -3.09 19.58 -1.42
C VAL A 140 -2.44 19.20 -0.09
N MET A 141 -3.06 18.26 0.62
CA MET A 141 -2.50 17.65 1.81
C MET A 141 -2.57 16.11 1.74
N LEU A 142 -1.52 15.45 2.23
CA LEU A 142 -1.41 14.00 2.35
C LEU A 142 -0.56 13.66 3.59
N GLY A 143 -0.99 12.71 4.40
CA GLY A 143 -0.17 12.23 5.51
C GLY A 143 -0.94 11.30 6.43
N LEU A 144 -0.77 11.50 7.74
CA LEU A 144 -1.32 10.65 8.78
C LEU A 144 -2.31 11.40 9.66
N ALA A 145 -3.28 10.65 10.21
CA ALA A 145 -4.12 11.10 11.30
C ALA A 145 -4.33 10.01 12.35
N SER A 146 -4.60 10.41 13.59
CA SER A 146 -5.15 9.50 14.61
C SER A 146 -6.62 9.17 14.27
N PRO A 147 -7.15 7.97 14.57
CA PRO A 147 -8.55 7.60 14.32
C PRO A 147 -9.58 8.49 15.00
N THR A 148 -9.17 9.23 16.01
CA THR A 148 -10.04 10.19 16.69
C THR A 148 -10.14 11.52 15.96
N ALA A 149 -9.27 11.80 14.98
CA ALA A 149 -9.34 13.01 14.14
C ALA A 149 -10.74 13.09 13.52
N GLY A 150 -11.48 14.13 13.88
CA GLY A 150 -12.90 14.21 13.57
C GLY A 150 -13.14 14.73 12.17
N PHE A 151 -13.19 13.83 11.18
CA PHE A 151 -13.59 14.12 9.79
C PHE A 151 -15.12 14.32 9.70
N SER A 152 -15.67 15.12 10.62
CA SER A 152 -17.09 15.27 10.85
C SER A 152 -17.46 16.65 11.45
N ALA A 153 -16.55 17.61 11.48
CA ALA A 153 -16.75 18.90 12.17
C ALA A 153 -16.59 20.13 11.24
N SER A 154 -17.02 21.29 11.72
CA SER A 154 -17.38 22.48 10.95
C SER A 154 -16.23 23.40 10.49
N SER A 155 -14.97 23.02 10.73
CA SER A 155 -13.74 23.68 10.26
C SER A 155 -12.83 22.61 9.63
N SER A 156 -11.81 23.00 8.86
CA SER A 156 -10.91 22.09 8.14
C SER A 156 -10.49 20.87 8.97
N ASP A 157 -10.38 19.70 8.32
CA ASP A 157 -10.15 18.42 9.01
C ASP A 157 -8.67 18.19 9.33
N LEU A 158 -7.77 18.73 8.52
CA LEU A 158 -6.36 18.37 8.51
C LEU A 158 -5.42 19.41 9.15
N ASP A 159 -5.96 20.53 9.65
CA ASP A 159 -5.25 21.48 10.52
C ASP A 159 -5.43 21.18 12.03
N ASP A 160 -5.79 19.93 12.35
CA ASP A 160 -6.04 19.42 13.70
C ASP A 160 -4.74 18.91 14.38
N THR A 161 -4.69 18.99 15.71
CA THR A 161 -3.66 18.38 16.58
C THR A 161 -3.41 16.88 16.37
N ARG A 162 -4.35 16.18 15.71
CA ARG A 162 -4.33 14.73 15.49
C ARG A 162 -3.90 14.37 14.06
N CYS A 163 -3.50 15.35 13.27
CA CYS A 163 -3.09 15.20 11.88
C CYS A 163 -1.64 15.65 11.71
N LEU A 164 -0.85 14.87 10.98
CA LEU A 164 0.49 15.23 10.52
C LEU A 164 0.55 15.01 9.01
N VAL A 165 0.50 16.11 8.26
CA VAL A 165 0.33 16.05 6.80
C VAL A 165 1.33 16.91 6.08
N TYR A 166 1.80 16.45 4.93
CA TYR A 166 2.48 17.29 3.97
C TYR A 166 1.50 18.35 3.44
N TYR A 167 2.00 19.58 3.23
CA TYR A 167 1.23 20.68 2.67
C TYR A 167 1.91 21.24 1.41
N GLY A 168 1.31 20.95 0.25
CA GLY A 168 1.89 21.23 -1.06
C GLY A 168 2.24 22.70 -1.31
N GLN A 169 1.43 23.63 -0.79
CA GLN A 169 1.62 25.06 -1.03
C GLN A 169 2.86 25.62 -0.36
N VAL A 170 3.17 25.13 0.84
CA VAL A 170 4.33 25.61 1.60
C VAL A 170 5.58 24.79 1.28
N GLY A 171 5.43 23.52 0.88
CA GLY A 171 6.55 22.60 0.77
C GLY A 171 7.07 22.27 2.17
N GLY A 172 6.25 21.54 2.91
CA GLY A 172 6.45 21.33 4.33
C GLY A 172 5.44 20.36 4.91
N TYR A 173 5.46 20.22 6.23
CA TYR A 173 4.45 19.44 6.95
C TYR A 173 3.73 20.31 7.98
N TRP A 174 2.47 19.99 8.21
CA TRP A 174 1.54 20.71 9.06
C TRP A 174 1.01 19.78 10.15
N CYS A 175 1.09 20.24 11.40
CA CYS A 175 0.39 19.69 12.56
C CYS A 175 -0.05 20.85 13.47
N ASP A 176 -1.23 20.76 14.09
CA ASP A 176 -1.72 21.72 15.09
C ASP A 176 -1.53 23.20 14.70
N THR A 177 -2.13 23.64 13.59
CA THR A 177 -2.02 25.01 13.04
C THR A 177 -0.61 25.50 12.69
N THR A 178 0.42 24.66 12.90
CA THR A 178 1.83 25.00 12.69
C THR A 178 2.37 24.29 11.46
N VAL A 179 2.96 25.07 10.55
CA VAL A 179 3.63 24.54 9.35
C VAL A 179 5.14 24.62 9.54
N THR A 180 5.82 23.49 9.38
CA THR A 180 7.27 23.44 9.22
C THR A 180 7.59 23.38 7.73
N SER A 181 8.28 24.41 7.23
CA SER A 181 8.71 24.50 5.83
C SER A 181 10.11 23.92 5.61
N GLY A 182 10.51 23.77 4.35
CA GLY A 182 11.86 23.33 3.97
C GLY A 182 11.90 22.14 3.02
N LEU A 183 10.73 21.61 2.65
CA LEU A 183 10.58 20.59 1.62
C LEU A 183 10.22 21.26 0.28
N ALA A 184 10.32 20.52 -0.82
CA ALA A 184 9.81 20.97 -2.12
C ALA A 184 8.28 21.17 -2.06
N THR A 185 7.74 22.12 -2.84
CA THR A 185 6.29 22.29 -3.05
C THR A 185 5.75 21.24 -4.02
N ALA A 186 4.45 20.92 -3.95
CA ALA A 186 3.78 20.05 -4.92
C ALA A 186 2.44 20.64 -5.36
N GLY A 187 2.12 20.50 -6.64
CA GLY A 187 0.94 21.08 -7.27
C GLY A 187 0.34 20.23 -8.39
N PRO A 188 -0.32 20.87 -9.37
CA PRO A 188 -1.04 20.15 -10.42
C PRO A 188 -0.15 19.18 -11.19
N GLY A 189 -0.50 17.89 -11.19
CA GLY A 189 0.22 16.83 -11.89
C GLY A 189 1.45 16.27 -11.17
N ASP A 190 1.86 16.84 -10.03
CA ASP A 190 2.94 16.28 -9.22
C ASP A 190 2.48 15.02 -8.47
N VAL A 191 3.45 14.15 -8.18
CA VAL A 191 3.26 12.95 -7.37
C VAL A 191 3.94 13.14 -6.02
N ILE A 192 3.17 13.00 -4.96
CA ILE A 192 3.65 13.03 -3.58
C ILE A 192 3.83 11.59 -3.11
N GLY A 193 5.05 11.15 -2.86
CA GLY A 193 5.28 9.86 -2.22
C GLY A 193 5.27 10.01 -0.70
N LEU A 194 4.72 9.01 -0.01
CA LEU A 194 4.67 8.91 1.43
C LEU A 194 5.20 7.53 1.83
N ALA A 195 6.41 7.47 2.38
CA ALA A 195 6.97 6.26 2.99
C ALA A 195 6.87 6.37 4.50
N ILE A 196 6.40 5.31 5.16
CA ILE A 196 6.23 5.29 6.61
C ILE A 196 6.78 3.98 7.14
N ASP A 197 7.68 4.07 8.12
CA ASP A 197 8.10 2.95 8.94
C ASP A 197 7.49 3.14 10.34
N PHE A 198 6.42 2.41 10.62
CA PHE A 198 5.73 2.47 11.91
C PHE A 198 6.55 1.80 13.03
N ASP A 199 7.46 0.87 12.70
CA ASP A 199 8.32 0.21 13.68
C ASP A 199 9.48 1.14 14.11
N ALA A 200 9.96 1.97 13.18
CA ALA A 200 10.98 2.99 13.43
C ALA A 200 10.41 4.37 13.80
N ASP A 201 9.08 4.51 13.92
CA ASP A 201 8.39 5.77 14.25
C ASP A 201 8.77 6.95 13.33
N THR A 202 8.99 6.67 12.04
CA THR A 202 9.51 7.67 11.10
C THR A 202 8.75 7.65 9.77
N MET A 203 8.49 8.84 9.22
CA MET A 203 7.89 9.01 7.89
C MET A 203 8.72 9.94 7.01
N TRP A 204 8.62 9.75 5.70
CA TRP A 204 9.29 10.55 4.68
C TRP A 204 8.31 10.94 3.58
N PHE A 205 8.52 12.13 3.02
CA PHE A 205 7.82 12.58 1.82
C PHE A 205 8.78 12.60 0.63
N SER A 206 8.25 12.32 -0.56
CA SER A 206 8.92 12.61 -1.83
C SER A 206 8.04 13.49 -2.70
N VAL A 207 8.65 14.27 -3.58
CA VAL A 207 7.96 14.99 -4.65
C VAL A 207 8.58 14.54 -5.96
N ASN A 208 7.77 13.97 -6.85
CA ASN A 208 8.18 13.45 -8.15
C ASN A 208 9.38 12.47 -8.04
N GLY A 209 9.32 11.58 -7.05
CA GLY A 209 10.35 10.56 -6.79
C GLY A 209 11.61 11.06 -6.07
N VAL A 210 11.71 12.36 -5.76
CA VAL A 210 12.83 12.93 -5.00
C VAL A 210 12.49 12.96 -3.52
N TRP A 211 13.17 12.15 -2.71
CA TRP A 211 13.02 12.14 -1.24
C TRP A 211 13.41 13.47 -0.62
N GLN A 212 12.60 13.92 0.33
CA GLN A 212 12.80 15.17 1.06
C GLN A 212 13.39 14.87 2.42
N ASP A 213 14.41 15.65 2.82
CA ASP A 213 15.07 15.58 4.13
C ASP A 213 15.43 14.16 4.61
N GLY A 214 16.02 13.34 3.72
CA GLY A 214 16.44 11.99 4.04
C GLY A 214 16.28 10.99 2.90
N ASP A 215 16.45 9.71 3.23
CA ASP A 215 16.19 8.57 2.35
C ASP A 215 15.64 7.39 3.18
N PRO A 216 14.40 6.94 2.94
CA PRO A 216 13.79 5.80 3.62
C PRO A 216 14.47 4.45 3.33
N THR A 217 15.22 4.32 2.22
CA THR A 217 15.96 3.07 1.92
C THR A 217 17.13 2.88 2.88
N GLY A 218 17.76 3.99 3.30
CA GLY A 218 18.87 4.00 4.23
C GLY A 218 18.47 4.31 5.67
N ASP A 219 17.17 4.44 5.96
CA ASP A 219 16.63 4.89 7.25
C ASP A 219 17.32 6.19 7.75
N THR A 220 17.50 7.17 6.84
CA THR A 220 18.16 8.45 7.16
C THR A 220 17.19 9.63 7.09
N GLY A 221 17.36 10.59 8.00
CA GLY A 221 16.49 11.78 8.08
C GLY A 221 15.05 11.42 8.39
N GLY A 222 14.10 12.15 7.81
CA GLY A 222 12.67 11.94 7.99
C GLY A 222 12.08 12.64 9.20
N ILE A 223 10.78 12.43 9.39
CA ILE A 223 9.97 13.06 10.43
C ILE A 223 9.60 11.99 11.45
N THR A 224 10.02 12.18 12.70
CA THR A 224 9.60 11.32 13.83
C THR A 224 8.13 11.56 14.15
N ILE A 225 7.29 10.53 13.99
CA ILE A 225 5.83 10.66 14.00
C ILE A 225 5.33 10.98 15.41
N SER A 226 5.86 10.29 16.43
CA SER A 226 5.45 10.45 17.84
C SER A 226 5.72 11.83 18.44
N ASN A 227 6.51 12.68 17.79
CA ASN A 227 6.66 14.08 18.17
C ASN A 227 5.39 14.90 17.93
N TYR A 228 4.47 14.42 17.09
CA TYR A 228 3.28 15.14 16.63
C TYR A 228 1.98 14.42 16.97
N ILE A 229 1.87 13.14 16.62
CA ILE A 229 0.61 12.39 16.74
C ILE A 229 0.84 10.98 17.30
N THR A 230 -0.20 10.40 17.89
CA THR A 230 -0.16 9.06 18.49
C THR A 230 -0.99 8.06 17.71
N GLY A 231 -0.46 6.84 17.58
CA GLY A 231 -1.12 5.74 16.87
C GLY A 231 -2.37 5.16 17.56
N PRO A 232 -3.08 4.23 16.87
CA PRO A 232 -2.79 3.75 15.52
C PRO A 232 -3.00 4.86 14.48
N TYR A 233 -2.50 4.69 13.27
CA TYR A 233 -2.43 5.74 12.26
C TYR A 233 -3.32 5.41 11.07
N LEU A 234 -4.06 6.39 10.57
CA LEU A 234 -4.80 6.32 9.30
C LEU A 234 -4.09 7.19 8.27
N ILE A 235 -4.13 6.79 7.01
CA ILE A 235 -3.64 7.62 5.90
C ILE A 235 -4.74 8.58 5.49
N VAL A 236 -4.42 9.85 5.35
CA VAL A 236 -5.40 10.92 5.09
C VAL A 236 -4.97 11.79 3.93
N GLY A 237 -5.94 12.39 3.25
CA GLY A 237 -5.65 13.37 2.23
C GLY A 237 -6.84 14.25 1.87
N CYS A 238 -6.55 15.42 1.31
CA CYS A 238 -7.55 16.36 0.81
C CYS A 238 -6.99 17.32 -0.24
N THR A 239 -7.91 18.00 -0.91
CA THR A 239 -7.68 19.21 -1.71
C THR A 239 -8.50 20.37 -1.15
N TYR A 240 -8.32 21.58 -1.67
CA TYR A 240 -9.00 22.75 -1.13
C TYR A 240 -10.23 23.17 -1.93
N HIS A 241 -10.09 23.44 -3.24
CA HIS A 241 -11.17 24.04 -4.03
C HIS A 241 -12.15 23.00 -4.56
N SER A 242 -13.38 23.46 -4.78
CA SER A 242 -14.45 22.61 -5.30
C SER A 242 -14.09 22.07 -6.68
N GLY A 243 -14.16 20.76 -6.85
CA GLY A 243 -13.79 20.04 -8.07
C GLY A 243 -12.33 19.59 -8.13
N GLU A 244 -11.49 19.99 -7.18
CA GLU A 244 -10.11 19.52 -7.08
C GLU A 244 -10.05 18.12 -6.47
N SER A 245 -9.09 17.30 -6.89
CA SER A 245 -8.98 15.92 -6.42
C SER A 245 -7.55 15.43 -6.17
N LEU A 246 -7.47 14.50 -5.21
CA LEU A 246 -6.28 13.74 -4.85
C LEU A 246 -6.61 12.25 -4.98
N GLN A 247 -5.81 11.54 -5.77
CA GLN A 247 -5.90 10.10 -5.96
C GLN A 247 -4.76 9.41 -5.23
N LEU A 248 -5.08 8.41 -4.41
CA LEU A 248 -4.09 7.59 -3.72
C LEU A 248 -3.84 6.26 -4.44
N ASN A 249 -2.59 5.80 -4.40
CA ASN A 249 -2.17 4.48 -4.81
C ASN A 249 -1.45 3.78 -3.65
N PHE A 250 -2.08 2.77 -3.09
CA PHE A 250 -1.56 1.90 -2.03
C PHE A 250 -0.98 0.60 -2.62
N GLY A 251 -0.42 0.67 -3.84
CA GLY A 251 0.13 -0.48 -4.56
C GLY A 251 -0.88 -1.27 -5.39
N GLN A 252 -2.12 -0.79 -5.54
CA GLN A 252 -3.12 -1.42 -6.44
C GLN A 252 -2.81 -1.25 -7.91
N ALA A 253 -2.13 -0.16 -8.24
CA ALA A 253 -1.65 0.16 -9.57
C ALA A 253 -0.14 0.30 -9.53
N ALA A 254 0.50 0.24 -10.70
CA ALA A 254 1.92 0.56 -10.80
C ALA A 254 2.18 1.98 -10.24
N TYR A 255 3.17 2.09 -9.37
CA TYR A 255 3.62 3.38 -8.87
C TYR A 255 4.27 4.19 -10.00
N SER A 256 4.10 5.50 -9.95
CA SER A 256 4.75 6.44 -10.87
C SER A 256 6.26 6.46 -10.62
N TYR A 257 6.65 6.35 -9.35
CA TYR A 257 8.02 6.25 -8.89
C TYR A 257 8.20 4.99 -8.03
N PRO A 258 9.26 4.20 -8.21
CA PRO A 258 9.46 2.98 -7.45
C PRO A 258 9.46 3.23 -5.93
N PRO A 259 8.76 2.41 -5.13
CA PRO A 259 8.83 2.49 -3.67
C PRO A 259 10.27 2.23 -3.19
N PRO A 260 10.64 2.74 -2.00
CA PRO A 260 11.89 2.35 -1.35
C PRO A 260 11.92 0.85 -1.08
N THR A 261 13.13 0.28 -1.01
CA THR A 261 13.27 -1.15 -0.75
C THR A 261 12.69 -1.51 0.61
N GLY A 262 11.80 -2.50 0.65
CA GLY A 262 11.15 -2.98 1.88
C GLY A 262 9.86 -2.27 2.26
N PHE A 263 9.41 -1.29 1.46
CA PHE A 263 8.09 -0.65 1.62
C PHE A 263 7.11 -1.20 0.57
N ALA A 264 5.84 -1.35 0.96
CA ALA A 264 4.77 -1.87 0.11
C ALA A 264 3.44 -1.13 0.34
#